data_AF-J2TW20-F1
#
_entry.id   AF-J2TW20-F1
#
_cell.length_a   1.000
_cell.length_b   1.000
_cell.length_c   1.000
_cell.angle_alpha   90.00
_cell.angle_beta   90.00
_cell.angle_gamma   90.00
#
_symmetry.space_group_name_H-M   'P 1'
#
loop_
_entity.id
_entity.type
_entity.pdbx_description
1 polymer ?
#
loop_
_entity_poly.entity_id
_entity_poly.type
_entity_poly.pdbx_seq_one_letter_code
_entity_poly.pdbx_strand_id
1 'polypeptide(L)'
;MPNDRNDWAKRFPEFLAEAETLLAKSEECLSHLQLISNDKDAIECMLSTLLKLANKADALALVAVSEFSLHIHGLLNHAQNHVDLHAQALDALKDCFTLMAWQLELIDQTTGQLSLDDSEQTSLIEAFAYQVGQNQFQPPVNSKPFRLVSFTERQA
;
A
#
# COMPACT_ATOMS: atom_id res chain seq x y z
N MET A 1 12.43 24.81 -10.05
CA MET A 1 13.84 24.78 -10.48
C MET A 1 13.97 23.81 -11.66
N PRO A 2 14.94 23.94 -12.58
CA PRO A 2 15.04 23.08 -13.77
C PRO A 2 15.73 21.73 -13.51
N ASN A 3 16.23 21.49 -12.28
CA ASN A 3 17.05 20.32 -11.95
C ASN A 3 16.23 19.08 -11.52
N ASP A 4 14.93 19.25 -11.26
CA ASP A 4 14.08 18.19 -10.70
C ASP A 4 13.72 17.11 -11.73
N ARG A 5 13.60 17.48 -13.02
CA ARG A 5 13.15 16.55 -14.08
C ARG A 5 14.23 15.53 -14.47
N ASN A 6 15.50 15.93 -14.43
CA ASN A 6 16.62 15.04 -14.75
C ASN A 6 16.92 14.09 -13.59
N ASP A 7 16.72 14.54 -12.34
CA ASP A 7 16.79 13.69 -11.15
C ASP A 7 15.64 12.67 -11.11
N TRP A 8 14.42 13.10 -11.42
CA TRP A 8 13.25 12.23 -11.55
C TRP A 8 13.44 11.11 -12.57
N ALA A 9 13.86 11.46 -13.79
CA ALA A 9 14.04 10.49 -14.88
C ALA A 9 15.07 9.39 -14.55
N LYS A 10 15.98 9.65 -13.62
CA LYS A 10 16.93 8.66 -13.11
C LYS A 10 16.38 7.89 -11.91
N ARG A 11 15.83 8.59 -10.92
CA ARG A 11 15.39 8.00 -9.65
C ARG A 11 14.14 7.16 -9.77
N PHE A 12 13.23 7.49 -10.69
CA PHE A 12 11.97 6.76 -10.83
C PHE A 12 12.16 5.32 -11.34
N PRO A 13 12.95 5.05 -12.40
CA PRO A 13 13.23 3.67 -12.81
C PRO A 13 13.97 2.86 -11.74
N GLU A 14 14.91 3.47 -11.02
CA GLU A 14 15.60 2.83 -9.89
C GLU A 14 14.61 2.47 -8.78
N PHE A 15 13.72 3.40 -8.42
CA PHE A 15 12.64 3.15 -7.47
C PHE A 15 11.72 2.01 -7.92
N LEU A 16 11.27 2.00 -9.18
CA LEU A 16 10.30 1.02 -9.66
C LEU A 16 10.87 -0.40 -9.55
N ALA A 17 12.12 -0.61 -9.99
CA ALA A 17 12.78 -1.91 -9.88
C ALA A 17 12.95 -2.36 -8.41
N GLU A 18 13.28 -1.44 -7.51
CA GLU A 18 13.37 -1.73 -6.08
C GLU A 18 12.00 -2.02 -5.46
N ALA A 19 10.96 -1.28 -5.86
CA ALA A 19 9.60 -1.44 -5.38
C ALA A 19 9.01 -2.80 -5.80
N GLU A 20 9.19 -3.19 -7.06
CA GLU A 20 8.82 -4.51 -7.57
C GLU A 20 9.54 -5.63 -6.81
N THR A 21 10.83 -5.45 -6.52
CA THR A 21 11.61 -6.41 -5.72
C THR A 21 11.07 -6.55 -4.29
N LEU A 22 10.71 -5.42 -3.66
CA LEU A 22 10.15 -5.41 -2.30
C LEU A 22 8.73 -6.02 -2.27
N LEU A 23 7.92 -5.77 -3.30
CA LEU A 23 6.59 -6.34 -3.43
C LEU A 23 6.67 -7.86 -3.64
N ALA A 24 7.49 -8.33 -4.57
CA ALA A 24 7.73 -9.75 -4.79
C ALA A 24 8.21 -10.44 -3.50
N LYS A 25 9.08 -9.78 -2.73
CA LYS A 25 9.51 -10.33 -1.43
C LYS A 25 8.36 -10.42 -0.41
N SER A 26 7.44 -9.47 -0.42
CA SER A 26 6.25 -9.48 0.44
C SER A 26 5.29 -10.62 0.04
N GLU A 27 5.14 -10.88 -1.25
CA GLU A 27 4.35 -11.99 -1.80
C GLU A 27 4.96 -13.37 -1.48
N GLU A 28 6.30 -13.50 -1.50
CA GLU A 28 7.00 -14.69 -1.01
C GLU A 28 6.69 -14.94 0.48
N CYS A 29 6.80 -13.92 1.33
CA CYS A 29 6.46 -14.02 2.74
C CYS A 29 5.01 -14.42 2.97
N LEU A 30 4.09 -13.90 2.16
CA LEU A 30 2.68 -14.28 2.20
C LEU A 30 2.48 -15.75 1.84
N SER A 31 3.16 -16.22 0.78
CA SER A 31 3.12 -17.62 0.37
C SER A 31 3.65 -18.55 1.46
N HIS A 32 4.68 -18.12 2.20
CA HIS A 32 5.19 -18.85 3.37
C HIS A 32 4.13 -18.94 4.47
N LEU A 33 3.45 -17.84 4.79
CA LEU A 33 2.41 -17.80 5.83
C LEU A 33 1.18 -18.64 5.50
N GLN A 34 0.87 -18.82 4.21
CA GLN A 34 -0.19 -19.73 3.76
C GLN A 34 0.14 -21.21 4.00
N LEU A 35 1.43 -21.55 4.09
CA LEU A 35 1.91 -22.91 4.36
C LEU A 35 2.19 -23.14 5.85
N ILE A 36 2.71 -22.12 6.53
CA ILE A 36 3.15 -22.15 7.92
C ILE A 36 2.48 -21.00 8.66
N SER A 37 1.40 -21.29 9.38
CA SER A 37 0.69 -20.31 10.20
C SER A 37 1.61 -19.67 11.23
N ASN A 38 1.55 -18.34 11.33
CA ASN A 38 2.32 -17.52 12.28
C ASN A 38 3.84 -17.73 12.22
N ASP A 39 4.40 -17.97 11.03
CA ASP A 39 5.84 -17.88 10.82
C ASP A 39 6.31 -16.44 11.11
N LYS A 40 6.95 -16.29 12.27
CA LYS A 40 7.41 -15.00 12.78
C LYS A 40 8.45 -14.36 11.86
N ASP A 41 9.33 -15.16 11.25
CA ASP A 41 10.36 -14.64 10.36
C ASP A 41 9.72 -14.11 9.07
N ALA A 42 8.68 -14.77 8.56
CA ALA A 42 7.92 -14.29 7.41
C ALA A 42 7.16 -12.99 7.72
N ILE A 43 6.57 -12.86 8.91
CA ILE A 43 5.89 -11.63 9.34
C ILE A 43 6.89 -10.47 9.49
N GLU A 44 8.01 -10.68 10.20
CA GLU A 44 9.04 -9.66 10.39
C GLU A 44 9.66 -9.21 9.06
N CYS A 45 9.90 -10.16 8.14
CA CYS A 45 10.37 -9.86 6.80
C CYS A 45 9.37 -8.99 6.04
N MET A 46 8.07 -9.33 6.09
CA MET A 46 7.02 -8.58 5.42
C MET A 46 6.83 -7.16 5.99
N LEU A 47 6.91 -7.00 7.31
CA LEU A 47 6.90 -5.68 7.94
C LEU A 47 8.10 -4.83 7.46
N SER A 48 9.29 -5.43 7.41
CA SER A 48 10.49 -4.75 6.92
C SER A 48 10.38 -4.32 5.46
N THR A 49 9.82 -5.17 4.58
CA THR A 49 9.66 -4.85 3.15
C THR A 49 8.62 -3.74 2.92
N LEU A 50 7.47 -3.82 3.59
CA LEU A 50 6.43 -2.79 3.54
C LEU A 50 6.93 -1.43 4.00
N LEU A 51 7.66 -1.38 5.11
CA LEU A 51 8.22 -0.12 5.62
C LEU A 51 9.27 0.46 4.67
N LYS A 52 10.10 -0.38 4.04
CA LYS A 52 11.07 0.06 3.02
C LYS A 52 10.37 0.63 1.79
N LEU A 53 9.30 -0.03 1.33
CA LEU A 53 8.53 0.43 0.19
C LEU A 53 7.88 1.78 0.48
N ALA A 54 7.25 1.93 1.65
CA ALA A 54 6.65 3.19 2.08
C ALA A 54 7.65 4.35 2.07
N ASN A 55 8.84 4.13 2.64
CA ASN A 55 9.90 5.15 2.71
C ASN A 55 10.46 5.50 1.32
N LYS A 56 10.61 4.52 0.44
CA LYS A 56 11.07 4.76 -0.94
C LYS A 56 10.04 5.52 -1.77
N ALA A 57 8.75 5.20 -1.62
CA ALA A 57 7.66 5.91 -2.28
C ALA A 57 7.54 7.35 -1.77
N ASP A 58 7.64 7.57 -0.45
CA ASP A 58 7.63 8.90 0.16
C ASP A 58 8.78 9.78 -0.35
N ALA A 59 9.99 9.22 -0.51
CA ALA A 59 11.15 9.93 -1.05
C ALA A 59 10.97 10.42 -2.51
N LEU A 60 9.96 9.93 -3.22
CA LEU A 60 9.53 10.38 -4.55
C LEU A 60 8.16 11.08 -4.55
N ALA A 61 7.60 11.38 -3.38
CA ALA A 61 6.26 11.95 -3.22
C ALA A 61 5.14 11.11 -3.85
N LEU A 62 5.33 9.79 -3.93
CA LEU A 62 4.32 8.83 -4.37
C LEU A 62 3.39 8.48 -3.20
N VAL A 63 2.57 9.46 -2.79
CA VAL A 63 1.77 9.43 -1.56
C VAL A 63 0.87 8.19 -1.48
N ALA A 64 0.14 7.86 -2.56
CA ALA A 64 -0.79 6.73 -2.56
C ALA A 64 -0.09 5.40 -2.22
N VAL A 65 1.05 5.11 -2.85
CA VAL A 65 1.82 3.88 -2.59
C VAL A 65 2.41 3.89 -1.19
N SER A 66 2.91 5.05 -0.74
CA SER A 66 3.50 5.20 0.59
C SER A 66 2.48 4.95 1.70
N GLU A 67 1.35 5.65 1.66
CA GLU A 67 0.28 5.54 2.67
C GLU A 67 -0.35 4.14 2.68
N PHE A 68 -0.60 3.56 1.50
CA PHE A 68 -1.15 2.21 1.41
C PHE A 68 -0.21 1.17 2.04
N SER A 69 1.09 1.25 1.76
CA SER A 69 2.11 0.38 2.38
C SER A 69 2.15 0.54 3.91
N LEU A 70 2.03 1.77 4.39
CA LEU A 70 2.01 2.12 5.81
C LEU A 70 0.75 1.59 6.53
N HIS A 71 -0.42 1.64 5.89
CA HIS A 71 -1.65 1.10 6.45
C HIS A 71 -1.57 -0.42 6.59
N ILE A 72 -1.12 -1.12 5.55
CA ILE A 72 -0.92 -2.58 5.60
C ILE A 72 0.07 -2.94 6.70
N HIS A 73 1.21 -2.22 6.76
CA HIS A 73 2.22 -2.42 7.80
C HIS A 73 1.61 -2.24 9.21
N GLY A 74 0.85 -1.17 9.43
CA GLY A 74 0.22 -0.88 10.71
C GLY A 74 -0.73 -1.99 11.17
N LEU A 75 -1.58 -2.46 10.27
CA LEU A 75 -2.52 -3.56 10.53
C LEU A 75 -1.79 -4.87 10.84
N LEU A 76 -0.80 -5.24 10.03
CA LEU A 76 0.00 -6.46 10.23
C LEU A 76 0.80 -6.42 11.54
N ASN A 77 1.42 -5.27 11.84
CA ASN A 77 2.20 -5.08 13.07
C ASN A 77 1.34 -5.16 14.33
N HIS A 78 0.05 -4.82 14.24
CA HIS A 78 -0.90 -5.02 15.32
C HIS A 78 -1.32 -6.50 15.42
N ALA A 79 -1.61 -7.13 14.28
CA ALA A 79 -2.08 -8.51 14.21
C ALA A 79 -1.08 -9.51 14.82
N GLN A 80 0.23 -9.34 14.56
CA GLN A 80 1.26 -10.30 14.99
C GLN A 80 1.32 -10.56 16.51
N ASN A 81 0.80 -9.64 17.33
CA ASN A 81 0.81 -9.76 18.79
C ASN A 81 -0.46 -10.39 19.37
N HIS A 82 -1.54 -10.48 18.59
CA HIS A 82 -2.89 -10.69 19.12
C HIS A 82 -3.78 -11.63 18.28
N VAL A 83 -3.46 -11.87 17.01
CA VAL A 83 -4.34 -12.59 16.08
C VAL A 83 -3.53 -13.65 15.33
N ASP A 84 -4.05 -14.88 15.32
CA ASP A 84 -3.59 -15.93 14.40
C ASP A 84 -3.95 -15.48 12.98
N LEU A 85 -2.94 -15.23 12.14
CA LEU A 85 -3.15 -14.82 10.75
C LEU A 85 -3.77 -15.98 9.96
N HIS A 86 -5.10 -16.06 10.03
CA HIS A 86 -5.89 -17.10 9.40
C HIS A 86 -6.06 -16.85 7.89
N ALA A 87 -6.56 -17.86 7.17
CA ALA A 87 -6.63 -17.87 5.71
C ALA A 87 -7.28 -16.60 5.11
N GLN A 88 -8.41 -16.14 5.67
CA GLN A 88 -9.09 -14.95 5.17
C GLN A 88 -8.29 -13.65 5.37
N ALA A 89 -7.49 -13.55 6.44
CA ALA A 89 -6.60 -12.42 6.63
C ALA A 89 -5.47 -12.42 5.58
N LEU A 90 -4.93 -13.60 5.26
CA LEU A 90 -3.92 -13.77 4.22
C LEU A 90 -4.50 -13.50 2.82
N ASP A 91 -5.75 -13.88 2.55
CA ASP A 91 -6.43 -13.57 1.29
C ASP A 91 -6.66 -12.06 1.14
N ALA A 92 -7.15 -11.38 2.18
CA ALA A 92 -7.31 -9.92 2.16
C ALA A 92 -5.97 -9.19 1.94
N LEU A 93 -4.89 -9.71 2.54
CA LEU A 93 -3.54 -9.18 2.34
C LEU A 93 -3.02 -9.41 0.91
N LYS A 94 -3.36 -10.54 0.30
CA LYS A 94 -3.07 -10.83 -1.12
C LYS A 94 -3.75 -9.82 -2.05
N ASP A 95 -5.00 -9.48 -1.78
CA ASP A 95 -5.74 -8.49 -2.57
C ASP A 95 -5.07 -7.11 -2.45
N CYS A 96 -4.59 -6.75 -1.25
CA CYS A 96 -3.80 -5.54 -1.05
C CYS A 96 -2.52 -5.51 -1.90
N PHE A 97 -1.76 -6.62 -1.94
CA PHE A 97 -0.55 -6.71 -2.78
C PHE A 97 -0.86 -6.70 -4.28
N THR A 98 -1.99 -7.28 -4.68
CA THR A 98 -2.47 -7.23 -6.07
C THR A 98 -2.74 -5.79 -6.49
N LEU A 99 -3.44 -5.00 -5.65
CA LEU A 99 -3.64 -3.58 -5.93
C LEU A 99 -2.31 -2.82 -5.97
N MET A 100 -1.38 -3.11 -5.04
CA MET A 100 -0.08 -2.47 -5.01
C MET A 100 0.73 -2.72 -6.29
N ALA A 101 0.68 -3.94 -6.84
CA ALA A 101 1.30 -4.26 -8.13
C ALA A 101 0.71 -3.37 -9.25
N TRP A 102 -0.62 -3.26 -9.32
CA TRP A 102 -1.29 -2.40 -10.29
C TRP A 102 -0.94 -0.92 -10.10
N GLN A 103 -0.82 -0.44 -8.86
CA GLN A 103 -0.40 0.94 -8.61
C GLN A 103 1.00 1.20 -9.17
N LEU A 104 1.97 0.30 -8.92
CA LEU A 104 3.33 0.43 -9.44
C LEU A 104 3.36 0.43 -10.98
N GLU A 105 2.55 -0.41 -11.62
CA GLU A 105 2.42 -0.47 -13.08
C GLU A 105 1.79 0.79 -13.69
N LEU A 106 0.83 1.40 -13.00
CA LEU A 106 0.01 2.50 -13.51
C LEU A 106 0.56 3.91 -13.18
N ILE A 107 1.63 4.03 -12.40
CA ILE A 107 2.25 5.34 -12.16
C ILE A 107 2.77 5.89 -13.48
N ASP A 108 2.34 7.10 -13.82
CA ASP A 108 2.88 7.83 -14.95
C ASP A 108 4.36 8.13 -14.72
N GLN A 109 5.21 7.55 -15.57
CA GLN A 109 6.67 7.61 -15.40
C GLN A 109 7.24 9.02 -15.57
N THR A 110 6.48 9.94 -16.16
CA THR A 110 6.93 11.32 -16.41
C THR A 110 6.56 12.27 -15.27
N THR A 111 5.42 12.02 -14.62
CA THR A 111 4.79 12.92 -13.66
C THR A 111 4.69 12.35 -12.25
N GLY A 112 4.85 11.03 -12.08
CA GLY A 112 4.61 10.33 -10.83
C GLY A 112 3.15 10.23 -10.43
N GLN A 113 2.23 10.66 -11.31
CA GLN A 113 0.81 10.64 -11.01
C GLN A 113 0.24 9.24 -11.14
N LEU A 114 -0.54 8.85 -10.14
CA LEU A 114 -1.39 7.68 -10.17
C LEU A 114 -2.84 8.16 -10.34
N SER A 115 -3.43 7.91 -11.50
CA SER A 115 -4.82 8.32 -11.81
C SER A 115 -5.82 7.28 -11.31
N LEU A 116 -5.73 6.93 -10.03
CA LEU A 116 -6.68 6.06 -9.33
C LEU A 116 -7.29 6.84 -8.16
N ASP A 117 -8.59 6.69 -7.97
CA ASP A 117 -9.21 7.09 -6.71
C ASP A 117 -8.78 6.15 -5.57
N ASP A 118 -9.02 6.58 -4.33
CA ASP A 118 -8.63 5.87 -3.11
C ASP A 118 -9.71 4.89 -2.61
N SER A 119 -10.81 4.69 -3.34
CA SER A 119 -11.95 3.89 -2.88
C SER A 119 -11.60 2.40 -2.76
N GLU A 120 -10.85 1.87 -3.74
CA GLU A 120 -10.39 0.49 -3.72
C GLU A 120 -9.37 0.25 -2.59
N GLN A 121 -8.42 1.18 -2.42
CA GLN A 121 -7.45 1.12 -1.31
C GLN A 121 -8.16 1.09 0.03
N THR A 122 -9.12 1.98 0.23
CA THR A 122 -9.90 2.07 1.47
C THR A 122 -10.65 0.77 1.72
N SER A 123 -11.33 0.23 0.70
CA SER A 123 -12.10 -1.01 0.80
C SER A 123 -11.21 -2.22 1.18
N LEU A 124 -10.03 -2.34 0.57
CA LEU A 124 -9.09 -3.41 0.87
C LEU A 124 -8.49 -3.29 2.27
N ILE A 125 -8.15 -2.07 2.70
CA ILE A 125 -7.67 -1.81 4.05
C ILE A 125 -8.75 -2.15 5.09
N GLU A 126 -10.01 -1.76 4.86
CA GLU A 126 -11.13 -2.11 5.74
C GLU A 126 -11.36 -3.62 5.79
N ALA A 127 -11.30 -4.30 4.65
CA ALA A 127 -11.42 -5.74 4.56
C ALA A 127 -10.32 -6.44 5.36
N PHE A 128 -9.05 -6.03 5.19
CA PHE A 128 -7.93 -6.59 5.94
C PHE A 128 -8.05 -6.27 7.45
N ALA A 129 -8.39 -5.03 7.81
CA ALA A 129 -8.58 -4.59 9.18
C ALA A 129 -9.65 -5.43 9.91
N TYR A 130 -10.76 -5.72 9.23
CA TYR A 130 -11.81 -6.60 9.75
C TYR A 130 -11.27 -8.00 10.08
N GLN A 131 -10.49 -8.61 9.18
CA GLN A 131 -9.92 -9.94 9.42
C GLN A 131 -8.94 -9.96 10.59
N VAL A 132 -8.16 -8.88 10.78
CA VAL A 132 -7.20 -8.78 11.90
C VAL A 132 -7.81 -8.22 13.19
N GLY A 133 -9.15 -8.18 13.29
CA GLY A 133 -9.85 -7.74 14.50
C GLY A 133 -9.74 -6.24 14.80
N GLN A 134 -9.33 -5.43 13.82
CA GLN A 134 -9.22 -3.97 13.90
C GLN A 134 -10.45 -3.30 13.26
N ASN A 135 -11.63 -3.49 13.84
CA ASN A 135 -12.90 -2.94 13.35
C ASN A 135 -13.02 -1.40 13.35
N GLN A 136 -11.96 -0.67 13.70
CA GLN A 136 -11.89 0.79 13.67
C GLN A 136 -10.60 1.22 12.96
N PHE A 137 -10.61 1.14 11.63
CA PHE A 137 -9.58 1.83 10.84
C PHE A 137 -9.74 3.33 11.06
N GLN A 138 -8.77 3.96 11.73
CA GLN A 138 -8.62 5.41 11.75
C GLN A 138 -7.58 5.78 10.70
N PRO A 139 -7.96 6.44 9.59
CA PRO A 139 -6.98 6.95 8.66
C PRO A 139 -6.05 7.94 9.39
N PRO A 140 -4.77 8.04 9.02
CA PRO A 140 -3.84 8.99 9.60
C PRO A 140 -4.40 10.40 9.47
N VAL A 141 -4.28 11.16 10.56
CA VAL A 141 -5.00 12.41 10.88
C VAL A 141 -4.69 13.59 9.93
N ASN A 142 -4.03 13.37 8.79
CA ASN A 142 -3.60 14.43 7.87
C ASN A 142 -4.28 14.41 6.48
N SER A 143 -5.24 13.52 6.25
CA SER A 143 -6.06 13.57 5.04
C SER A 143 -7.13 14.65 5.22
N LYS A 144 -6.91 15.84 4.64
CA LYS A 144 -7.93 16.90 4.60
C LYS A 144 -9.25 16.31 4.08
N PRO A 145 -10.39 16.56 4.73
CA PRO A 145 -11.68 16.12 4.21
C PRO A 145 -11.92 16.83 2.87
N PHE A 146 -11.97 16.05 1.79
CA PHE A 146 -12.29 16.59 0.47
C PHE A 146 -13.75 17.03 0.43
N ARG A 147 -13.97 18.28 0.01
CA ARG A 147 -15.30 18.81 -0.29
C ARG A 147 -15.89 18.03 -1.47
N LEU A 148 -17.06 17.47 -1.26
CA LEU A 148 -17.93 17.01 -2.34
C LEU A 148 -18.22 18.20 -3.27
N VAL A 149 -17.69 18.19 -4.50
CA VAL A 149 -18.14 19.12 -5.53
C VAL A 149 -19.44 18.55 -6.07
N SER A 150 -20.55 19.13 -5.64
CA SER A 150 -21.86 18.82 -6.19
C SER A 150 -21.87 19.19 -7.67
N PHE A 151 -21.92 18.20 -8.56
CA PHE A 151 -22.23 18.43 -9.97
C PHE A 151 -23.70 18.86 -10.06
N THR A 152 -23.94 20.17 -10.11
CA THR A 152 -25.24 20.70 -10.53
C THR A 152 -25.37 20.53 -12.03
N GLU A 153 -26.07 19.47 -12.44
CA GLU A 153 -26.90 19.55 -13.65
C GLU A 153 -27.91 20.70 -13.48
N ARG A 154 -27.93 21.62 -14.45
CA ARG A 154 -29.09 22.38 -14.95
C ARG A 154 -28.63 23.16 -16.19
N GLN A 155 -28.99 22.67 -17.38
CA GLN A 155 -30.21 23.03 -18.14
C GLN A 155 -30.13 24.42 -18.79
N ALA A 156 -29.88 24.45 -20.11
CA ALA A 156 -30.89 24.72 -21.16
C ALA A 156 -30.21 24.76 -22.54
#